data_AF-A0A920V0A7-F1
#
_entry.id   AF-A0A920V0A7-F1
#
_cell.length_a   1.000
_cell.length_b   1.000
_cell.length_c   1.000
_cell.angle_alpha   90.00
_cell.angle_beta   90.00
_cell.angle_gamma   90.00
#
_symmetry.space_group_name_H-M   'P 1'
#
loop_
_entity.id
_entity.type
_entity.pdbx_description
1 polymer ?
#
loop_
_entity_poly.entity_id
_entity_poly.type
_entity_poly.pdbx_seq_one_letter_code
_entity_poly.pdbx_strand_id
1 'polypeptide(L)'
;MRYQISELETLNPEPDEWHSLDQRQTQLAHTRELAEGAWTSLQQLTEDESGSALLTLNQASARLHNLAKYDPRLETMATEFDELQVRLTETGNDLRHYLEGYELDPEEYARVQARLGALHEAARKYQVRPEALKDALEKLQQELATTTDSNQQLTVLENP
;
A
#
# COMPACT_ATOMS: atom_id res chain seq x y z
N MET A 1 -30.19 -4.39 -20.57
CA MET A 1 -29.25 -3.98 -21.63
C MET A 1 -28.92 -2.49 -21.58
N ARG A 2 -29.80 -1.54 -21.97
CA ARG A 2 -29.46 -0.10 -21.93
C ARG A 2 -28.96 0.43 -20.58
N TYR A 3 -29.62 0.04 -19.49
CA TYR A 3 -29.19 0.38 -18.13
C TYR A 3 -27.81 -0.21 -17.77
N GLN A 4 -27.56 -1.46 -18.14
CA GLN A 4 -26.29 -2.16 -17.89
C GLN A 4 -25.12 -1.51 -18.66
N ILE A 5 -25.35 -1.11 -19.90
CA ILE A 5 -24.39 -0.38 -20.73
C ILE A 5 -24.09 0.99 -20.10
N SER A 6 -25.12 1.78 -19.78
CA SER A 6 -24.95 3.10 -19.16
C SER A 6 -24.15 3.05 -17.86
N GLU A 7 -24.35 2.01 -17.05
CA GLU A 7 -23.60 1.81 -15.80
C GLU A 7 -22.12 1.47 -16.06
N LEU A 8 -21.82 0.55 -16.98
CA LEU A 8 -20.44 0.23 -17.36
C LEU A 8 -19.74 1.38 -18.10
N GLU A 9 -20.46 2.15 -18.90
CA GLU A 9 -19.95 3.38 -19.54
C GLU A 9 -19.62 4.45 -18.51
N THR A 10 -20.43 4.57 -17.45
CA THR A 10 -20.14 5.50 -16.34
C THR A 10 -18.91 5.05 -15.56
N LEU A 11 -18.74 3.75 -15.35
CA LEU A 11 -17.53 3.19 -14.75
C LEU A 11 -16.30 3.38 -15.63
N ASN A 12 -16.48 3.37 -16.96
CA ASN A 12 -15.45 3.50 -17.98
C ASN A 12 -14.21 2.63 -17.69
N PRO A 13 -14.34 1.29 -17.65
CA PRO A 13 -13.19 0.40 -17.48
C PRO A 13 -12.26 0.52 -18.69
N GLU A 14 -10.96 0.69 -18.44
CA GLU A 14 -9.96 0.74 -19.50
C GLU A 14 -9.29 -0.63 -19.73
N PRO A 15 -8.77 -0.91 -20.93
CA PRO A 15 -7.97 -2.10 -21.20
C PRO A 15 -6.75 -2.16 -20.27
N ASP A 16 -6.42 -3.35 -19.75
CA ASP A 16 -5.27 -3.62 -18.87
C ASP A 16 -5.17 -2.78 -17.58
N GLU A 17 -6.21 -1.99 -17.27
CA GLU A 17 -6.27 -1.12 -16.09
C GLU A 17 -6.15 -1.93 -14.80
N TRP A 18 -6.87 -3.05 -14.73
CA TRP A 18 -6.86 -3.94 -13.58
C TRP A 18 -5.45 -4.37 -13.21
N HIS A 19 -4.68 -4.86 -14.18
CA HIS A 19 -3.33 -5.36 -13.94
C HIS A 19 -2.39 -4.24 -13.48
N SER A 20 -2.49 -3.07 -14.09
CA SER A 20 -1.70 -1.90 -13.73
C SER A 20 -1.99 -1.42 -12.31
N LEU A 21 -3.27 -1.39 -11.92
CA LEU A 21 -3.70 -0.99 -10.59
C LEU A 21 -3.33 -2.01 -9.52
N ASP A 22 -3.44 -3.31 -9.80
CA ASP A 22 -3.06 -4.39 -8.89
C ASP A 22 -1.55 -4.39 -8.59
N GLN A 23 -0.72 -4.20 -9.63
CA GLN A 23 0.72 -3.99 -9.46
C GLN A 23 1.01 -2.73 -8.63
N ARG A 24 0.34 -1.62 -8.94
CA ARG A 24 0.54 -0.36 -8.21
C ARG A 24 0.12 -0.49 -6.75
N GLN A 25 -1.00 -1.16 -6.46
CA GLN A 25 -1.45 -1.46 -5.10
C GLN A 25 -0.37 -2.23 -4.34
N THR A 26 0.15 -3.30 -4.93
CA THR A 26 1.18 -4.14 -4.32
C THR A 26 2.43 -3.32 -3.99
N GLN A 27 2.88 -2.50 -4.93
CA GLN A 27 4.01 -1.60 -4.72
C GLN A 27 3.77 -0.61 -3.58
N LEU A 28 2.61 0.06 -3.57
CA LEU A 28 2.25 1.01 -2.52
C LEU A 28 2.14 0.34 -1.14
N ALA A 29 1.60 -0.88 -1.08
CA ALA A 29 1.50 -1.65 0.15
C ALA A 29 2.88 -2.00 0.72
N HIS A 30 3.82 -2.46 -0.12
CA HIS A 30 5.19 -2.73 0.31
C HIS A 30 5.91 -1.46 0.79
N THR A 31 5.77 -0.34 0.07
CA THR A 31 6.32 0.95 0.48
C THR A 31 5.80 1.36 1.86
N ARG A 32 4.50 1.16 2.12
CA ARG A 32 3.87 1.45 3.40
C ARG A 32 4.41 0.55 4.52
N GLU A 33 4.50 -0.75 4.27
CA GLU A 33 5.02 -1.71 5.25
C GLU A 33 6.48 -1.41 5.61
N LEU A 34 7.32 -1.07 4.62
CA LEU A 34 8.71 -0.67 4.85
C LEU A 34 8.79 0.59 5.72
N ALA A 35 8.01 1.62 5.40
CA ALA A 35 8.02 2.87 6.17
C ALA A 35 7.47 2.69 7.59
N GLU A 36 6.35 1.97 7.75
CA GLU A 36 5.77 1.66 9.07
C GLU A 36 6.75 0.82 9.92
N GLY A 37 7.38 -0.19 9.32
CA GLY A 37 8.37 -1.03 9.99
C GLY A 37 9.63 -0.27 10.39
N ALA A 38 10.17 0.57 9.50
CA ALA A 38 11.33 1.40 9.79
C ALA A 38 11.02 2.46 10.87
N TRP A 39 9.85 3.10 10.81
CA TRP A 39 9.42 4.05 11.84
C TRP A 39 9.26 3.38 13.21
N THR A 40 8.62 2.21 13.26
CA THR A 40 8.45 1.44 14.49
C THR A 40 9.81 1.04 15.08
N SER A 41 10.74 0.61 14.21
CA SER A 41 12.10 0.27 14.63
C SER A 41 12.83 1.50 15.18
N LEU A 42 12.73 2.66 14.51
CA LEU A 42 13.32 3.91 14.98
C LEU A 42 12.80 4.29 16.39
N GLN A 43 11.48 4.18 16.62
CA GLN A 43 10.89 4.42 17.94
C GLN A 43 11.48 3.49 19.02
N GLN A 44 11.54 2.19 18.74
CA GLN A 44 12.05 1.20 19.68
C GLN A 44 13.55 1.35 19.97
N LEU A 45 14.34 1.78 18.98
CA LEU A 45 15.78 1.87 19.12
C LEU A 45 16.21 3.18 19.80
N THR A 46 15.66 4.34 19.39
CA THR A 46 16.21 5.64 19.80
C THR A 46 15.19 6.68 20.28
N GLU A 47 13.95 6.70 19.79
CA GLU A 47 13.04 7.83 20.05
C GLU A 47 12.11 7.66 21.26
N ASP A 48 11.79 6.42 21.67
CA ASP A 48 10.89 6.22 22.81
C ASP A 48 11.57 6.62 24.13
N GLU A 49 11.11 7.74 24.70
CA GLU A 49 11.56 8.28 25.98
C GLU A 49 11.19 7.39 27.18
N SER A 50 10.24 6.46 26.99
CA SER A 50 9.74 5.58 28.04
C SER A 50 10.53 4.28 28.17
N GLY A 51 11.26 3.88 27.13
CA GLY A 51 11.84 2.54 27.09
C GLY A 51 12.63 2.16 25.85
N SER A 52 13.15 3.12 25.06
CA SER A 52 14.01 2.79 23.93
C SER A 52 15.22 1.95 24.33
N ALA A 53 15.73 1.16 23.39
CA ALA A 53 16.94 0.38 23.57
C ALA A 53 18.13 1.27 23.98
N LEU A 54 18.27 2.45 23.37
CA LEU A 54 19.31 3.42 23.70
C LEU A 54 19.19 3.91 25.15
N LEU A 55 17.99 4.26 25.61
CA LEU A 55 17.77 4.67 27.01
C LEU A 55 18.18 3.55 27.98
N THR A 56 17.76 2.32 27.71
CA THR A 56 18.08 1.16 28.55
C THR A 56 19.58 0.89 28.58
N LEU A 57 20.25 1.00 27.43
CA LEU A 57 21.69 0.83 27.29
C LEU A 57 22.47 1.91 28.06
N ASN A 58 22.03 3.17 27.99
CA ASN A 58 22.62 4.29 28.73
C ASN A 58 22.55 4.06 30.25
N GLN A 59 21.39 3.60 30.74
CA GLN A 59 21.21 3.27 32.17
C GLN A 59 22.11 2.13 32.61
N ALA A 60 22.23 1.08 31.79
CA ALA A 60 23.09 -0.07 32.08
C ALA A 60 24.58 0.34 32.09
N SER A 61 25.04 1.12 31.10
CA SER A 61 26.42 1.62 31.05
C SER A 61 26.77 2.46 32.27
N ALA A 62 25.92 3.44 32.62
CA ALA A 62 26.14 4.27 33.81
C ALA A 62 26.23 3.43 35.10
N ARG A 63 25.48 2.33 35.17
CA ARG A 63 25.55 1.40 36.30
C ARG A 63 26.85 0.59 36.30
N LEU A 64 27.29 0.11 35.14
CA LEU A 64 28.57 -0.61 35.00
C LEU A 64 29.76 0.28 35.37
N HIS A 65 29.80 1.53 34.88
CA HIS A 65 30.80 2.53 35.27
C HIS A 65 30.84 2.76 36.78
N ASN A 66 29.68 2.82 37.43
CA ASN A 66 29.64 2.96 38.89
C ASN A 66 30.12 1.71 39.63
N LEU A 67 29.86 0.52 39.09
CA LEU A 67 30.33 -0.74 39.67
C LEU A 67 31.83 -0.97 39.44
N ALA A 68 32.38 -0.47 38.33
CA ALA A 68 33.80 -0.54 38.01
C ALA A 68 34.68 0.17 39.04
N LYS A 69 34.12 1.16 39.77
CA LYS A 69 34.77 1.79 40.94
C LYS A 69 35.09 0.81 42.07
N TYR A 70 34.35 -0.30 42.17
CA TYR A 70 34.54 -1.36 43.17
C TYR A 70 35.26 -2.58 42.58
N ASP A 71 34.94 -2.96 41.34
CA ASP A 71 35.58 -4.07 40.63
C ASP A 71 36.00 -3.63 39.22
N PRO A 72 37.27 -3.28 39.00
CA PRO A 72 37.77 -2.75 37.72
C PRO A 72 37.58 -3.70 36.52
N ARG A 73 37.27 -4.98 36.75
CA ARG A 73 36.97 -5.92 35.65
C ARG A 73 35.71 -5.53 34.86
N LEU A 74 34.85 -4.69 35.44
CA LEU A 74 33.63 -4.21 34.80
C LEU A 74 33.86 -3.02 33.86
N GLU A 75 35.03 -2.38 33.89
CA GLU A 75 35.35 -1.21 33.06
C GLU A 75 35.32 -1.53 31.57
N THR A 76 35.83 -2.71 31.19
CA THR A 76 35.81 -3.18 29.79
C THR A 76 34.37 -3.30 29.28
N MET A 77 33.48 -3.89 30.09
CA MET A 77 32.06 -4.04 29.73
C MET A 77 31.35 -2.68 29.65
N ALA A 78 31.69 -1.74 30.53
CA ALA A 78 31.15 -0.38 30.48
C ALA A 78 31.54 0.33 29.18
N THR A 79 32.81 0.20 28.78
CA THR A 79 33.33 0.77 27.52
C THR A 79 32.67 0.13 26.29
N GLU A 80 32.48 -1.20 26.28
CA GLU A 80 31.74 -1.88 25.21
C GLU A 80 30.30 -1.37 25.07
N PHE A 81 29.64 -1.06 26.19
CA PHE A 81 28.30 -0.47 26.16
C PHE A 81 28.30 0.95 25.61
N ASP A 82 29.33 1.76 25.88
CA ASP A 82 29.45 3.11 25.32
C ASP A 82 29.63 3.06 23.79
N GLU A 83 30.39 2.10 23.27
CA GLU A 83 30.51 1.86 21.82
C GLU A 83 29.17 1.45 21.18
N LEU A 84 28.40 0.60 21.86
CA LEU A 84 27.06 0.22 21.41
C LEU A 84 26.10 1.41 21.38
N GLN A 85 26.21 2.37 22.32
CA GLN A 85 25.38 3.58 22.32
C GLN A 85 25.63 4.42 21.07
N VAL A 86 26.92 4.62 20.73
CA VAL A 86 27.32 5.36 19.53
C VAL A 86 26.74 4.68 18.29
N ARG A 87 26.96 3.38 18.14
CA ARG A 87 26.46 2.60 17.00
C ARG A 87 24.94 2.62 16.88
N LEU A 88 24.23 2.54 18.00
CA LEU A 88 22.78 2.57 18.01
C LEU A 88 22.24 3.95 17.61
N THR A 89 22.90 5.01 18.05
CA THR A 89 22.58 6.39 17.65
C THR A 89 22.80 6.61 16.16
N GLU A 90 23.92 6.13 15.61
CA GLU A 90 24.21 6.17 14.17
C GLU A 90 23.13 5.41 13.37
N THR A 91 22.79 4.20 13.80
CA THR A 91 21.75 3.39 13.15
C THR A 91 20.37 4.08 13.19
N GLY A 92 20.03 4.75 14.30
CA GLY A 92 18.81 5.56 14.39
C GLY A 92 18.79 6.72 13.41
N ASN A 93 19.92 7.40 13.23
CA ASN A 93 20.05 8.48 12.23
C ASN A 93 19.91 7.94 10.80
N ASP A 94 20.51 6.79 10.49
CA ASP A 94 20.39 6.13 9.19
C ASP A 94 18.93 5.75 8.90
N LEU A 95 18.21 5.21 9.89
CA LEU A 95 16.78 4.90 9.77
C LEU A 95 15.93 6.16 9.57
N ARG A 96 16.25 7.26 10.25
CA ARG A 96 15.57 8.54 10.06
C ARG A 96 15.76 9.05 8.64
N HIS A 97 17.00 9.03 8.13
CA HIS A 97 17.28 9.44 6.76
C HIS A 97 16.62 8.52 5.73
N TYR A 98 16.61 7.21 5.99
CA TYR A 98 15.88 6.25 5.18
C TYR A 98 14.38 6.61 5.09
N LEU A 99 13.75 6.99 6.20
CA LEU A 99 12.35 7.40 6.26
C LEU A 99 12.07 8.74 5.55
N GLU A 100 13.03 9.67 5.51
CA GLU A 100 12.90 10.92 4.75
C GLU A 100 12.71 10.66 3.24
N GLY A 101 13.22 9.53 2.73
CA GLY A 101 13.05 9.11 1.33
C GLY A 101 11.66 8.56 1.00
N TYR A 102 10.80 8.33 2.00
CA TYR A 102 9.45 7.80 1.79
C TYR A 102 8.40 8.90 1.78
N GLU A 103 8.09 9.41 0.60
CA GLU A 103 6.83 10.13 0.37
C GLU A 103 5.71 9.11 0.19
N LEU A 104 5.08 8.70 1.30
CA LEU A 104 3.81 8.00 1.24
C LEU A 104 2.72 9.01 0.87
N ASP A 105 2.13 8.85 -0.32
CA ASP A 105 0.91 9.56 -0.70
C ASP A 105 -0.32 8.72 -0.27
N PRO A 106 -0.95 9.03 0.88
CA PRO A 106 -2.13 8.32 1.34
C PRO A 106 -3.33 8.51 0.40
N GLU A 107 -3.40 9.62 -0.34
CA GLU A 107 -4.46 9.86 -1.31
C GLU A 107 -4.30 8.94 -2.52
N GLU A 108 -3.07 8.71 -2.98
CA GLU A 108 -2.80 7.78 -4.06
C GLU A 108 -3.23 6.36 -3.70
N TYR A 109 -2.84 5.87 -2.52
CA TYR A 109 -3.24 4.54 -2.06
C TYR A 109 -4.76 4.41 -1.97
N ALA A 110 -5.44 5.40 -1.37
CA ALA A 110 -6.90 5.42 -1.28
C ALA A 110 -7.56 5.43 -2.67
N ARG A 111 -7.01 6.19 -3.63
CA ARG A 111 -7.51 6.25 -5.01
C ARG A 111 -7.39 4.91 -5.71
N VAL A 112 -6.23 4.24 -5.61
CA VAL A 112 -6.00 2.91 -6.22
C VAL A 112 -6.95 1.88 -5.62
N GLN A 113 -7.10 1.87 -4.29
CA GLN A 113 -8.04 0.99 -3.59
C GLN A 113 -9.49 1.21 -4.03
N ALA A 114 -9.94 2.47 -4.08
CA ALA A 114 -11.30 2.81 -4.50
C ALA A 114 -11.57 2.37 -5.94
N ARG A 115 -10.61 2.56 -6.86
CA ARG A 115 -10.76 2.14 -8.26
C ARG A 115 -10.80 0.63 -8.41
N LEU A 116 -9.90 -0.10 -7.74
CA LEU A 116 -9.92 -1.58 -7.71
C LEU A 116 -11.24 -2.10 -7.11
N GLY A 117 -11.75 -1.48 -6.06
CA GLY A 117 -13.04 -1.81 -5.44
C GLY A 117 -14.22 -1.65 -6.41
N ALA A 118 -14.25 -0.52 -7.14
CA ALA A 118 -15.29 -0.26 -8.14
C ALA A 118 -15.26 -1.28 -9.30
N LEU A 119 -14.06 -1.61 -9.80
CA LEU A 119 -13.90 -2.65 -10.83
C LEU A 119 -14.33 -4.03 -10.29
N HIS A 120 -13.98 -4.39 -9.06
CA HIS A 120 -14.41 -5.65 -8.45
C HIS A 120 -15.92 -5.75 -8.23
N GLU A 121 -16.56 -4.67 -7.80
CA GLU A 121 -18.01 -4.63 -7.62
C GLU A 121 -18.74 -4.82 -8.95
N ALA A 122 -18.31 -4.11 -9.99
CA ALA A 122 -18.85 -4.29 -11.34
C ALA A 122 -18.61 -5.72 -11.86
N ALA A 123 -17.39 -6.24 -11.73
CA ALA A 123 -17.05 -7.60 -12.16
C ALA A 123 -17.99 -8.65 -11.54
N ARG A 124 -18.27 -8.53 -10.23
CA ARG A 124 -19.25 -9.38 -9.53
C ARG A 124 -20.66 -9.20 -10.07
N LYS A 125 -21.09 -7.96 -10.31
CA LYS A 125 -22.44 -7.65 -10.83
C LYS A 125 -22.68 -8.23 -12.22
N TYR A 126 -21.67 -8.19 -13.10
CA TYR A 126 -21.76 -8.70 -14.48
C TYR A 126 -21.25 -10.13 -14.63
N GLN A 127 -20.83 -10.78 -13.54
CA GLN A 127 -20.32 -12.16 -13.50
C GLN A 127 -19.13 -12.41 -14.46
N VAL A 128 -18.28 -11.40 -14.59
CA VAL A 128 -17.04 -11.47 -15.37
C VAL A 128 -15.84 -11.27 -14.46
N ARG A 129 -14.64 -11.57 -14.97
CA ARG A 129 -13.43 -11.14 -14.26
C ARG A 129 -13.23 -9.63 -14.44
N PRO A 130 -12.60 -8.92 -13.48
CA PRO A 130 -12.35 -7.48 -13.61
C PRO A 130 -11.65 -7.08 -14.90
N GLU A 131 -10.71 -7.90 -15.37
CA GLU A 131 -9.97 -7.68 -16.62
C GLU A 131 -10.87 -7.72 -17.86
N ALA A 132 -12.00 -8.42 -17.78
CA ALA A 132 -12.93 -8.61 -18.89
C ALA A 132 -14.10 -7.60 -18.88
N LEU A 133 -14.08 -6.59 -17.99
CA LEU A 133 -15.16 -5.60 -17.90
C LEU A 133 -15.30 -4.76 -19.18
N LYS A 134 -14.18 -4.40 -19.81
CA LYS A 134 -14.18 -3.69 -21.10
C LYS A 134 -14.81 -4.55 -22.19
N ASP A 135 -14.37 -5.80 -22.32
CA ASP A 135 -14.94 -6.75 -23.28
C ASP A 135 -16.44 -7.00 -23.03
N ALA A 136 -16.86 -7.02 -21.77
CA ALA A 136 -18.27 -7.19 -21.41
C ALA A 136 -19.11 -5.97 -21.85
N LEU A 137 -18.59 -4.76 -21.67
CA LEU A 137 -19.23 -3.54 -22.17
C LEU A 137 -19.37 -3.57 -23.70
N GLU A 138 -18.30 -3.92 -24.41
CA GLU A 138 -18.31 -3.99 -25.87
C GLU A 138 -19.31 -5.04 -26.40
N LYS A 139 -19.38 -6.21 -25.76
CA LYS A 139 -20.37 -7.25 -26.10
C LYS A 139 -21.80 -6.77 -25.90
N LEU A 140 -22.10 -6.13 -24.76
CA LEU A 140 -23.43 -5.60 -24.48
C LEU A 140 -23.84 -4.52 -25.49
N GLN A 141 -22.91 -3.64 -25.89
CA GLN A 141 -23.14 -2.62 -26.91
C GLN A 141 -23.44 -3.26 -28.28
N GLN A 142 -22.71 -4.30 -28.66
CA GLN A 142 -22.95 -5.05 -29.90
C GLN A 142 -24.32 -5.74 -29.89
N GLU A 143 -24.69 -6.43 -28.81
CA GLU A 143 -25.99 -7.10 -28.66
C GLU A 143 -27.18 -6.13 -28.76
N LEU A 144 -27.03 -4.92 -28.19
CA LEU A 144 -28.05 -3.87 -28.28
C LEU A 144 -28.21 -3.34 -29.71
N ALA A 145 -27.10 -3.15 -30.43
CA ALA A 145 -27.11 -2.70 -31.82
C ALA A 145 -27.84 -3.72 -32.70
N THR A 146 -27.47 -5.01 -32.61
CA THR A 146 -28.11 -6.07 -33.41
C THR A 146 -29.61 -6.22 -33.13
N THR A 147 -30.03 -6.03 -31.88
CA THR A 147 -31.45 -6.11 -31.50
C THR A 147 -32.24 -4.91 -32.03
N THR A 148 -31.63 -3.72 -32.05
CA THR A 148 -32.28 -2.51 -32.55
C THR A 148 -32.45 -2.56 -34.06
N ASP A 149 -31.43 -3.00 -34.79
CA ASP A 149 -31.46 -3.14 -36.25
C ASP A 149 -32.50 -4.18 -36.71
N SER A 150 -32.56 -5.33 -36.04
CA SER A 150 -33.52 -6.40 -36.35
C SER A 150 -34.97 -5.93 -36.17
N ASN A 151 -35.24 -5.14 -35.12
CA ASN A 151 -36.58 -4.64 -34.83
C ASN A 151 -37.02 -3.57 -35.85
N GLN A 152 -36.09 -2.73 -36.32
CA GLN A 152 -36.36 -1.78 -37.40
C GLN A 152 -36.69 -2.49 -38.72
N GLN A 153 -35.99 -3.59 -39.05
CA GLN A 153 -36.29 -4.37 -40.28
C GLN A 153 -37.67 -5.04 -40.24
N LEU A 154 -38.10 -5.56 -39.08
CA LEU A 154 -39.45 -6.14 -38.92
C LEU A 154 -40.57 -5.10 -39.09
N THR A 155 -40.41 -3.89 -38.54
CA THR A 155 -41.40 -2.82 -38.68
C THR A 155 -41.57 -2.29 -40.11
N VAL A 156 -40.56 -2.46 -40.97
CA VAL A 156 -40.62 -2.08 -42.39
C VAL A 156 -41.36 -3.14 -43.22
N LEU A 157 -41.39 -4.40 -42.77
CA LEU A 157 -42.05 -5.50 -43.47
C LEU A 157 -43.54 -5.67 -43.10
N GLU A 158 -43.98 -5.11 -41.97
CA GLU A 158 -45.38 -5.18 -41.50
C GLU A 158 -46.28 -4.02 -41.98
N ASN A 159 -45.74 -3.02 -42.69
CA ASN A 159 -46.51 -1.91 -43.27
C ASN A 159 -46.39 -1.87 -44.82
N PRO A 160 -47.28 -2.57 -45.56
CA PRO A 160 -47.54 -2.28 -46.97
C PRO A 160 -48.56 -1.13 -47.16
#